data_AF-A0A7C8NCL4-F1
#
_entry.id   AF-A0A7C8NCL4-F1
#
_cell.length_a   1.000
_cell.length_b   1.000
_cell.length_c   1.000
_cell.angle_alpha   90.00
_cell.angle_beta   90.00
_cell.angle_gamma   90.00
#
_symmetry.space_group_name_H-M   'P 1'
#
loop_
_entity.id
_entity.type
_entity.pdbx_description
1 polymer ?
#
loop_
_entity_poly.entity_id
_entity_poly.type
_entity_poly.pdbx_seq_one_letter_code
_entity_poly.pdbx_strand_id
1 'polypeptide(L)'
;MDSIRSTLQRTGEPYRVVAATKEIYDACSKAAPYKIDPIAVKAGTIPKTSEGEDIGEGKGMWHDEFKLPPTFSTWSQVTMLHMYLVFARLRNLDRDAARSWQAQLVDHFFFDAEERMDLSHGISSRALRGRYLKDLFVQWRGAVAAYDEGVAKGDAVLASAVWRNVFKAREDVNVRDLAATVSWMRLCLKMLDQMPDEALFTRAGTALRWPAKNEFAVVDKPTRQLADQLAPKTAPASAGKASSAA
;
A
#
# COMPACT_ATOMS: atom_id res chain seq x y z
N MET A 1 28.18 18.36 -31.46
CA MET A 1 28.30 17.44 -30.30
C MET A 1 26.96 17.20 -29.59
N ASP A 2 25.97 18.08 -29.71
CA ASP A 2 24.66 17.92 -29.05
C ASP A 2 23.77 16.81 -29.62
N SER A 3 23.85 16.54 -30.94
CA SER A 3 23.09 15.45 -31.59
C SER A 3 23.52 14.06 -31.12
N ILE A 4 24.81 13.86 -30.81
CA ILE A 4 25.31 12.58 -30.30
C ILE A 4 24.94 12.40 -28.82
N ARG A 5 24.98 13.46 -28.01
CA ARG A 5 24.50 13.44 -26.61
C ARG A 5 23.00 13.18 -26.51
N SER A 6 22.17 13.82 -27.35
CA SER A 6 20.72 13.58 -27.35
C SER A 6 20.38 12.17 -27.85
N THR A 7 21.10 11.66 -28.85
CA THR A 7 20.92 10.29 -29.34
C THR A 7 21.33 9.26 -28.31
N LEU A 8 22.45 9.46 -27.59
CA LEU A 8 22.90 8.61 -26.47
C LEU A 8 21.97 8.66 -25.25
N GLN A 9 21.41 9.84 -24.94
CA GLN A 9 20.38 9.97 -23.90
C GLN A 9 19.13 9.17 -24.26
N ARG A 10 18.70 9.22 -25.52
CA ARG A 10 17.51 8.52 -26.02
C ARG A 10 17.69 6.99 -26.16
N THR A 11 18.90 6.51 -26.45
CA THR A 11 19.20 5.06 -26.50
C THR A 11 19.43 4.44 -25.12
N GLY A 12 19.89 5.21 -24.13
CA GLY A 12 20.04 4.76 -22.73
C GLY A 12 18.76 4.85 -21.90
N GLU A 13 17.76 5.61 -22.36
CA GLU A 13 16.52 5.87 -21.63
C GLU A 13 15.74 4.60 -21.28
N PRO A 14 15.54 3.61 -22.17
CA PRO A 14 14.82 2.38 -21.81
C PRO A 14 15.51 1.60 -20.67
N TYR A 15 16.84 1.46 -20.70
CA TYR A 15 17.59 0.79 -19.64
C TYR A 15 17.53 1.53 -18.31
N ARG A 16 17.54 2.87 -18.34
CA ARG A 16 17.39 3.70 -17.13
C ARG A 16 16.00 3.55 -16.53
N VAL A 17 14.95 3.47 -17.34
CA VAL A 17 13.58 3.23 -16.88
C VAL A 17 13.45 1.85 -16.24
N VAL A 18 14.00 0.80 -16.86
CA VAL A 18 13.98 -0.56 -16.29
C VAL A 18 14.67 -0.60 -14.93
N ALA A 19 15.87 0.01 -14.82
CA ALA A 19 16.60 0.06 -13.55
C ALA A 19 15.85 0.85 -12.47
N ALA A 20 15.35 2.04 -12.81
CA ALA A 20 14.61 2.88 -11.87
C ALA A 20 13.32 2.22 -11.40
N THR A 21 12.54 1.64 -12.32
CA THR A 21 11.30 0.91 -11.98
C THR A 21 11.59 -0.33 -11.13
N LYS A 22 12.72 -1.02 -11.34
CA LYS A 22 13.13 -2.13 -10.47
C LYS A 22 13.44 -1.65 -9.05
N GLU A 23 14.18 -0.55 -8.90
CA GLU A 23 14.49 0.01 -7.57
C GLU A 23 13.23 0.45 -6.84
N ILE A 24 12.30 1.11 -7.55
CA ILE A 24 11.01 1.51 -7.00
C ILE A 24 10.20 0.29 -6.58
N TYR A 25 10.12 -0.72 -7.46
CA TYR A 25 9.43 -1.96 -7.17
C TYR A 25 10.00 -2.65 -5.92
N ASP A 26 11.33 -2.71 -5.78
CA ASP A 26 11.99 -3.31 -4.62
C ASP A 26 11.69 -2.55 -3.32
N ALA A 27 11.45 -1.24 -3.38
CA ALA A 27 10.96 -0.49 -2.23
C ALA A 27 9.51 -0.87 -1.88
N CYS A 28 8.63 -1.03 -2.88
CA CYS A 28 7.25 -1.46 -2.68
C CYS A 28 7.16 -2.88 -2.09
N SER A 29 7.90 -3.85 -2.65
CA SER A 29 7.79 -5.27 -2.29
C SER A 29 8.35 -5.60 -0.90
N LYS A 30 9.17 -4.71 -0.34
CA LYS A 30 9.75 -4.82 1.01
C LYS A 30 8.83 -4.28 2.11
N ALA A 31 7.68 -3.72 1.78
CA ALA A 31 6.79 -3.10 2.76
C ALA A 31 6.21 -4.12 3.75
N ALA A 32 5.69 -5.24 3.27
CA ALA A 32 5.14 -6.34 4.07
C ALA A 32 5.87 -7.66 3.77
N PRO A 33 7.12 -7.81 4.22
CA PRO A 33 7.92 -8.98 3.91
C PRO A 33 7.40 -10.19 4.69
N TYR A 34 7.34 -11.32 4.00
CA TYR A 34 7.09 -12.61 4.62
C TYR A 34 8.08 -13.64 4.10
N LYS A 35 8.29 -14.69 4.89
CA LYS A 35 9.13 -15.84 4.54
C LYS A 35 8.43 -17.12 4.97
N ILE A 36 8.40 -18.10 4.09
CA ILE A 36 7.95 -19.46 4.41
C ILE A 36 9.18 -20.35 4.55
N ASP A 37 9.21 -21.19 5.57
CA ASP A 37 10.28 -22.18 5.76
C ASP A 37 10.23 -23.23 4.64
N PRO A 38 11.28 -23.37 3.80
CA PRO A 38 11.32 -24.38 2.75
C PRO A 38 11.13 -25.82 3.27
N ILE A 39 11.48 -26.09 4.54
CA ILE A 39 11.25 -27.40 5.16
C ILE A 39 9.75 -27.62 5.34
N ALA A 40 9.01 -26.62 5.84
CA ALA A 40 7.56 -26.68 6.00
C ALA A 40 6.83 -26.82 4.66
N VAL A 41 7.34 -26.19 3.60
CA VAL A 41 6.82 -26.36 2.22
C VAL A 41 6.94 -27.81 1.78
N LYS A 42 8.14 -28.40 1.88
CA LYS A 42 8.37 -29.79 1.46
C LYS A 42 7.60 -30.81 2.30
N ALA A 43 7.42 -30.52 3.59
CA ALA A 43 6.67 -31.36 4.50
C ALA A 43 5.14 -31.18 4.40
N GLY A 44 4.64 -30.16 3.68
CA GLY A 44 3.21 -29.86 3.60
C GLY A 44 2.61 -29.42 4.94
N THR A 45 3.42 -28.85 5.84
CA THR A 45 3.04 -28.51 7.23
C THR A 45 2.95 -27.00 7.46
N ILE A 46 2.89 -26.20 6.39
CA ILE A 46 2.77 -24.75 6.50
C ILE A 46 1.48 -24.40 7.27
N PRO A 47 1.55 -23.59 8.34
CA PRO A 47 0.36 -23.12 9.04
C PRO A 47 -0.56 -22.36 8.08
N LYS A 48 -1.88 -22.44 8.28
CA LYS A 48 -2.86 -21.81 7.40
C LYS A 48 -3.81 -20.90 8.14
N THR A 49 -4.30 -19.85 7.47
CA THR A 49 -5.45 -19.06 7.95
C THR A 49 -6.73 -19.90 7.90
N SER A 50 -7.81 -19.40 8.51
CA SER A 50 -9.16 -19.97 8.34
C SER A 50 -9.61 -20.02 6.88
N GLU A 51 -9.09 -19.13 6.04
CA GLU A 51 -9.33 -19.05 4.60
C GLU A 51 -8.37 -19.93 3.78
N GLY A 52 -7.47 -20.68 4.43
CA GLY A 52 -6.56 -21.62 3.79
C GLY A 52 -5.26 -21.03 3.23
N GLU A 53 -4.97 -19.76 3.50
CA GLU A 53 -3.73 -19.11 3.06
C GLU A 53 -2.54 -19.56 3.90
N ASP A 54 -1.41 -19.83 3.26
CA ASP A 54 -0.14 -20.13 3.95
C ASP A 54 0.33 -18.93 4.79
N ILE A 55 0.64 -19.19 6.05
CA ILE A 55 1.18 -18.23 7.01
C ILE A 55 2.67 -18.49 7.18
N GLY A 56 3.49 -17.48 6.86
CA GLY A 56 4.93 -17.49 7.09
C GLY A 56 5.34 -16.73 8.35
N GLU A 57 6.59 -16.26 8.36
CA GLU A 57 7.12 -15.30 9.31
C GLU A 57 7.24 -13.94 8.63
N GLY A 58 6.77 -12.87 9.28
CA GLY A 58 6.90 -11.50 8.78
C GLY A 58 7.28 -10.54 9.88
N LYS A 59 7.82 -9.38 9.48
CA LYS A 59 8.24 -8.29 10.38
C LYS A 59 7.91 -6.94 9.77
N GLY A 60 7.84 -5.92 10.62
CA GLY A 60 7.55 -4.55 10.21
C GLY A 60 6.11 -4.17 10.49
N MET A 61 5.80 -2.88 10.30
CA MET A 61 4.56 -2.28 10.81
C MET A 61 3.27 -2.97 10.34
N TRP A 62 3.24 -3.50 9.12
CA TRP A 62 2.05 -4.17 8.59
C TRP A 62 1.71 -5.44 9.38
N HIS A 63 2.72 -6.15 9.89
CA HIS A 63 2.55 -7.36 10.70
C HIS A 63 2.53 -7.04 12.20
N ASP A 64 3.52 -6.28 12.67
CA ASP A 64 3.74 -6.06 14.09
C ASP A 64 2.71 -5.10 14.70
N GLU A 65 2.30 -4.06 13.97
CA GLU A 65 1.39 -3.01 14.48
C GLU A 65 -0.02 -3.25 13.98
N PHE A 66 -0.20 -3.39 12.66
CA PHE A 66 -1.52 -3.53 12.02
C PHE A 66 -2.06 -4.96 12.03
N LYS A 67 -1.28 -5.91 12.57
CA LYS A 67 -1.67 -7.31 12.78
C LYS A 67 -2.16 -8.01 11.50
N LEU A 68 -1.61 -7.64 10.35
CA LEU A 68 -1.87 -8.37 9.10
C LEU A 68 -1.04 -9.66 9.10
N PRO A 69 -1.62 -10.80 8.74
CA PRO A 69 -0.89 -12.06 8.74
C PRO A 69 0.21 -12.05 7.66
N PRO A 70 1.37 -12.68 7.91
CA PRO A 70 2.47 -12.76 6.95
C PRO A 70 2.17 -13.79 5.84
N THR A 71 1.24 -13.45 4.95
CA THR A 71 0.81 -14.28 3.82
C THR A 71 1.14 -13.61 2.47
N PHE A 72 1.11 -14.40 1.39
CA PHE A 72 1.21 -13.88 0.02
C PHE A 72 0.15 -12.82 -0.27
N SER A 73 -1.07 -13.01 0.25
CA SER A 73 -2.19 -12.07 0.08
C SER A 73 -1.87 -10.72 0.72
N THR A 74 -1.39 -10.70 1.96
CA THR A 74 -0.95 -9.44 2.60
C THR A 74 0.20 -8.80 1.86
N TRP A 75 1.24 -9.57 1.48
CA TRP A 75 2.36 -9.03 0.71
C TRP A 75 1.91 -8.40 -0.61
N SER A 76 1.10 -9.11 -1.40
CA SER A 76 0.65 -8.64 -2.70
C SER A 76 -0.24 -7.41 -2.61
N GLN A 77 -1.19 -7.36 -1.68
CA GLN A 77 -2.09 -6.23 -1.50
C GLN A 77 -1.36 -4.97 -0.98
N VAL A 78 -0.44 -5.14 -0.04
CA VAL A 78 0.41 -4.03 0.44
C VAL A 78 1.35 -3.56 -0.67
N THR A 79 1.94 -4.48 -1.45
CA THR A 79 2.81 -4.11 -2.58
C THR A 79 2.03 -3.34 -3.65
N MET A 80 0.82 -3.80 -4.00
CA MET A 80 -0.08 -3.10 -4.92
C MET A 80 -0.47 -1.71 -4.38
N LEU A 81 -0.73 -1.56 -3.08
CA LEU A 81 -0.98 -0.25 -2.47
C LEU A 81 0.18 0.72 -2.71
N HIS A 82 1.43 0.27 -2.52
CA HIS A 82 2.61 1.11 -2.74
C HIS A 82 2.82 1.41 -4.23
N MET A 83 2.65 0.41 -5.09
CA MET A 83 2.71 0.58 -6.54
C MET A 83 1.65 1.57 -7.03
N TYR A 84 0.44 1.57 -6.45
CA TYR A 84 -0.61 2.52 -6.77
C TYR A 84 -0.17 3.97 -6.57
N LEU A 85 0.51 4.27 -5.45
CA LEU A 85 1.00 5.62 -5.16
C LEU A 85 1.97 6.10 -6.25
N VAL A 86 2.87 5.22 -6.68
CA VAL A 86 3.80 5.49 -7.78
C VAL A 86 3.04 5.63 -9.11
N PHE A 87 2.09 4.73 -9.39
CA PHE A 87 1.25 4.76 -10.58
C PHE A 87 0.54 6.10 -10.75
N ALA A 88 -0.04 6.63 -9.67
CA ALA A 88 -0.69 7.93 -9.67
C ALA A 88 0.29 9.03 -10.11
N ARG A 89 1.53 9.03 -9.59
CA ARG A 89 2.56 10.00 -9.99
C ARG A 89 3.06 9.82 -11.42
N LEU A 90 3.17 8.59 -11.90
CA LEU A 90 3.60 8.30 -13.27
C LEU A 90 2.61 8.84 -14.31
N ARG A 91 1.33 9.01 -13.97
CA ARG A 91 0.32 9.60 -14.87
C ARG A 91 0.55 11.09 -15.15
N ASN A 92 1.40 11.76 -14.37
CA ASN A 92 1.79 13.16 -14.61
C ASN A 92 2.92 13.29 -15.65
N LEU A 93 3.52 12.17 -16.09
CA LEU A 93 4.48 12.14 -17.18
C LEU A 93 3.79 12.22 -18.55
N ASP A 94 4.58 12.45 -19.59
CA ASP A 94 4.13 12.24 -20.97
C ASP A 94 3.55 10.83 -21.17
N ARG A 95 2.52 10.73 -22.01
CA ARG A 95 1.70 9.52 -22.18
C ARG A 95 2.53 8.26 -22.44
N ASP A 96 3.54 8.35 -23.29
CA ASP A 96 4.36 7.19 -23.68
C ASP A 96 5.33 6.80 -22.57
N ALA A 97 5.91 7.78 -21.87
CA ALA A 97 6.72 7.55 -20.67
C ALA A 97 5.88 6.89 -19.57
N ALA A 98 4.71 7.45 -19.25
CA ALA A 98 3.80 6.91 -18.25
C ALA A 98 3.46 5.43 -18.52
N ARG A 99 3.10 5.09 -19.77
CA ARG A 99 2.81 3.72 -20.19
C ARG A 99 4.01 2.79 -20.04
N SER A 100 5.18 3.22 -20.49
CA SER A 100 6.42 2.45 -20.41
C SER A 100 6.79 2.13 -18.95
N TRP A 101 6.78 3.13 -18.08
CA TRP A 101 7.10 2.97 -16.66
C TRP A 101 6.08 2.08 -15.93
N GLN A 102 4.79 2.28 -16.20
CA GLN A 102 3.72 1.48 -15.59
C GLN A 102 3.80 0.02 -16.01
N ALA A 103 4.08 -0.25 -17.28
CA ALA A 103 4.27 -1.62 -17.78
C ALA A 103 5.43 -2.31 -17.07
N GLN A 104 6.61 -1.66 -17.00
CA GLN A 104 7.78 -2.23 -16.33
C GLN A 104 7.53 -2.48 -14.83
N LEU A 105 6.87 -1.57 -14.12
CA LEU A 105 6.57 -1.76 -12.70
C LEU A 105 5.62 -2.94 -12.45
N VAL A 106 4.64 -3.14 -13.34
CA VAL A 106 3.73 -4.29 -13.31
C VAL A 106 4.48 -5.57 -13.64
N ASP A 107 5.34 -5.57 -14.65
CA ASP A 107 6.14 -6.75 -15.04
C ASP A 107 7.02 -7.23 -13.87
N HIS A 108 7.72 -6.31 -13.17
CA HIS A 108 8.51 -6.66 -11.98
C HIS A 108 7.65 -7.31 -10.88
N PHE A 109 6.45 -6.79 -10.64
CA PHE A 109 5.52 -7.36 -9.67
C PHE A 109 5.05 -8.76 -10.03
N PHE A 110 4.64 -8.97 -11.27
CA PHE A 110 4.15 -10.29 -11.70
C PHE A 110 5.27 -11.33 -11.78
N PHE A 111 6.50 -10.92 -12.07
CA PHE A 111 7.67 -11.79 -11.99
C PHE A 111 7.93 -12.26 -10.55
N ASP A 112 8.00 -11.35 -9.58
CA ASP A 112 8.20 -11.72 -8.16
C ASP A 112 7.00 -12.53 -7.63
N ALA A 113 5.78 -12.20 -8.04
CA ALA A 113 4.59 -12.97 -7.69
C ALA A 113 4.67 -14.41 -8.18
N GLU A 114 5.09 -14.64 -9.43
CA GLU A 114 5.26 -16.01 -9.96
C GLU A 114 6.38 -16.76 -9.22
N GLU A 115 7.52 -16.10 -8.98
CA GLU A 115 8.65 -16.68 -8.26
C GLU A 115 8.26 -17.09 -6.83
N ARG A 116 7.51 -16.25 -6.11
CA ARG A 116 7.00 -16.57 -4.77
C ARG A 116 6.03 -17.74 -4.78
N MET A 117 5.11 -17.80 -5.75
CA MET A 117 4.19 -18.95 -5.89
C MET A 117 4.95 -20.26 -6.05
N ASP A 118 6.03 -20.26 -6.83
CA ASP A 118 6.86 -21.44 -7.05
C ASP A 118 7.71 -21.77 -5.81
N LEU A 119 8.55 -20.83 -5.37
CA LEU A 119 9.58 -21.06 -4.35
C LEU A 119 9.04 -21.09 -2.91
N SER A 120 8.07 -20.23 -2.59
CA SER A 120 7.56 -20.09 -1.21
C SER A 120 6.32 -20.93 -0.94
N HIS A 121 5.53 -21.23 -1.98
CA HIS A 121 4.27 -21.95 -1.85
C HIS A 121 4.26 -23.32 -2.56
N GLY A 122 5.36 -23.69 -3.23
CA GLY A 122 5.49 -25.00 -3.87
C GLY A 122 4.54 -25.23 -5.06
N ILE A 123 4.01 -24.15 -5.65
CA ILE A 123 3.08 -24.23 -6.78
C ILE A 123 3.89 -24.42 -8.07
N SER A 124 4.41 -25.63 -8.27
CA SER A 124 5.23 -26.00 -9.43
C SER A 124 4.46 -26.03 -10.75
N SER A 125 3.13 -26.17 -10.70
CA SER A 125 2.26 -26.18 -11.88
C SER A 125 2.16 -24.80 -12.52
N ARG A 126 2.83 -24.62 -13.66
CA ARG A 126 2.77 -23.39 -14.46
C ARG A 126 1.34 -23.00 -14.85
N ALA A 127 0.49 -23.99 -15.18
CA ALA A 127 -0.91 -23.73 -15.52
C ALA A 127 -1.71 -23.18 -14.34
N LEU A 128 -1.44 -23.66 -13.12
CA LEU A 128 -2.07 -23.16 -11.91
C LEU A 128 -1.56 -21.75 -11.55
N ARG A 129 -0.25 -21.52 -11.59
CA ARG A 129 0.33 -20.17 -11.40
C ARG A 129 -0.25 -19.16 -12.39
N GLY A 130 -0.35 -19.54 -13.66
CA GLY A 130 -0.94 -18.68 -14.70
C GLY A 130 -2.40 -18.30 -14.43
N ARG A 131 -3.19 -19.15 -13.73
CA ARG A 131 -4.54 -18.76 -13.28
C ARG A 131 -4.49 -17.76 -12.13
N TYR A 132 -3.68 -18.04 -11.10
CA TYR A 132 -3.53 -17.11 -9.98
C TYR A 132 -2.99 -15.74 -10.40
N LEU A 133 -2.05 -15.68 -11.34
CA LEU A 133 -1.55 -14.40 -11.87
C LEU A 133 -2.66 -13.65 -12.65
N LYS A 134 -3.57 -14.34 -13.35
CA LYS A 134 -4.72 -13.68 -13.99
C LYS A 134 -5.68 -13.10 -12.94
N ASP A 135 -5.97 -13.85 -11.88
CA ASP A 135 -6.81 -13.37 -10.78
C ASP A 135 -6.16 -12.16 -10.09
N LEU A 136 -4.85 -12.22 -9.85
CA LEU A 136 -4.07 -11.14 -9.28
C LEU A 136 -4.04 -9.90 -10.18
N PHE A 137 -4.02 -10.07 -11.50
CA PHE A 137 -4.14 -8.97 -12.46
C PHE A 137 -5.50 -8.29 -12.41
N VAL A 138 -6.59 -9.06 -12.27
CA VAL A 138 -7.93 -8.49 -12.08
C VAL A 138 -7.99 -7.71 -10.75
N GLN A 139 -7.42 -8.27 -9.67
CA GLN A 139 -7.32 -7.58 -8.37
C GLN A 139 -6.53 -6.28 -8.48
N TRP A 140 -5.39 -6.28 -9.18
CA TRP A 140 -4.60 -5.08 -9.42
C TRP A 140 -5.40 -3.97 -10.10
N ARG A 141 -6.12 -4.31 -11.17
CA ARG A 141 -6.97 -3.35 -11.90
C ARG A 141 -8.11 -2.82 -11.01
N GLY A 142 -8.72 -3.69 -10.20
CA GLY A 142 -9.73 -3.30 -9.22
C GLY A 142 -9.19 -2.37 -8.14
N ALA A 143 -8.01 -2.66 -7.60
CA ALA A 143 -7.34 -1.83 -6.61
C ALA A 143 -7.03 -0.43 -7.17
N VAL A 144 -6.48 -0.34 -8.38
CA VAL A 144 -6.22 0.94 -9.06
C VAL A 144 -7.49 1.77 -9.19
N ALA A 145 -8.59 1.16 -9.68
CA ALA A 145 -9.86 1.87 -9.84
C ALA A 145 -10.45 2.33 -8.49
N ALA A 146 -10.43 1.46 -7.47
CA ALA A 146 -10.97 1.77 -6.15
C ALA A 146 -10.17 2.88 -5.44
N TYR A 147 -8.85 2.87 -5.55
CA TYR A 147 -8.02 3.91 -4.96
C TYR A 147 -8.14 5.23 -5.72
N ASP A 148 -8.22 5.22 -7.06
CA ASP A 148 -8.49 6.42 -7.86
C ASP A 148 -9.83 7.06 -7.46
N GLU A 149 -10.88 6.24 -7.31
CA GLU A 149 -12.18 6.71 -6.81
C GLU A 149 -12.07 7.29 -5.39
N GLY A 150 -11.39 6.60 -4.48
CA GLY A 150 -11.20 7.06 -3.10
C GLY A 150 -10.44 8.38 -3.01
N VAL A 151 -9.36 8.51 -3.79
CA VAL A 151 -8.57 9.75 -3.84
C VAL A 151 -9.43 10.92 -4.34
N ALA A 152 -10.27 10.70 -5.35
CA ALA A 152 -11.13 11.73 -5.94
C ALA A 152 -12.36 12.08 -5.07
N LYS A 153 -12.99 11.09 -4.42
CA LYS A 153 -14.27 11.29 -3.69
C LYS A 153 -14.11 11.59 -2.21
N GLY A 154 -12.95 11.33 -1.61
CA GLY A 154 -12.64 11.69 -0.22
C GLY A 154 -12.30 10.51 0.67
N ASP A 155 -11.87 10.83 1.89
CA ASP A 155 -11.17 9.88 2.78
C ASP A 155 -12.05 8.72 3.26
N ALA A 156 -13.37 8.90 3.38
CA ALA A 156 -14.27 7.80 3.71
C ALA A 156 -14.32 6.74 2.60
N VAL A 157 -14.34 7.17 1.33
CA VAL A 157 -14.33 6.26 0.18
C VAL A 157 -12.95 5.61 0.05
N LEU A 158 -11.88 6.37 0.27
CA LEU A 158 -10.51 5.84 0.28
C LEU A 158 -10.31 4.81 1.41
N ALA A 159 -10.80 5.10 2.61
CA ALA A 159 -10.79 4.16 3.75
C ALA A 159 -11.53 2.87 3.40
N SER A 160 -12.70 2.97 2.76
CA SER A 160 -13.44 1.80 2.31
C SER A 160 -12.66 0.96 1.30
N ALA A 161 -11.93 1.59 0.37
CA ALA A 161 -11.07 0.89 -0.58
C ALA A 161 -9.87 0.22 0.11
N VAL A 162 -9.20 0.89 1.05
CA VAL A 162 -8.08 0.32 1.83
C VAL A 162 -8.57 -0.84 2.69
N TRP A 163 -9.72 -0.70 3.34
CA TRP A 163 -10.31 -1.74 4.18
C TRP A 163 -10.57 -3.03 3.40
N ARG A 164 -11.19 -2.92 2.21
CA ARG A 164 -11.45 -4.09 1.35
C ARG A 164 -10.19 -4.76 0.83
N ASN A 165 -9.22 -3.99 0.35
CA ASN A 165 -8.04 -4.53 -0.32
C ASN A 165 -6.94 -4.98 0.66
N VAL A 166 -6.59 -4.15 1.65
CA VAL A 166 -5.45 -4.38 2.55
C VAL A 166 -5.88 -5.12 3.81
N PHE A 167 -7.02 -4.73 4.39
CA PHE A 167 -7.55 -5.35 5.62
C PHE A 167 -8.58 -6.45 5.34
N LYS A 168 -8.73 -6.85 4.07
CA LYS A 168 -9.62 -7.93 3.60
C LYS A 168 -11.06 -7.83 4.07
N ALA A 169 -11.58 -6.62 4.18
CA ALA A 169 -12.93 -6.35 4.66
C ALA A 169 -13.26 -6.97 6.04
N ARG A 170 -12.25 -7.20 6.89
CA ARG A 170 -12.48 -7.74 8.24
C ARG A 170 -13.21 -6.73 9.12
N GLU A 171 -14.24 -7.20 9.80
CA GLU A 171 -15.06 -6.36 10.71
C GLU A 171 -14.28 -5.93 11.96
N ASP A 172 -13.30 -6.72 12.37
CA ASP A 172 -12.45 -6.48 13.54
C ASP A 172 -11.27 -5.52 13.28
N VAL A 173 -11.30 -4.80 12.15
CA VAL A 173 -10.23 -3.86 11.79
C VAL A 173 -10.11 -2.75 12.84
N ASN A 174 -8.89 -2.48 13.29
CA ASN A 174 -8.63 -1.30 14.09
C ASN A 174 -8.76 -0.05 13.21
N VAL A 175 -9.79 0.76 13.48
CA VAL A 175 -10.10 1.97 12.71
C VAL A 175 -8.94 2.98 12.73
N ARG A 176 -8.12 3.00 13.79
CA ARG A 176 -6.93 3.85 13.88
C ARG A 176 -5.88 3.48 12.84
N ASP A 177 -5.65 2.18 12.63
CA ASP A 177 -4.68 1.67 11.65
C ASP A 177 -5.16 1.96 10.21
N LEU A 178 -6.46 1.80 9.99
CA LEU A 178 -7.10 2.15 8.73
C LEU A 178 -6.97 3.66 8.43
N ALA A 179 -7.30 4.51 9.39
CA ALA A 179 -7.18 5.96 9.25
C ALA A 179 -5.73 6.39 9.03
N ALA A 180 -4.77 5.81 9.75
CA ALA A 180 -3.35 6.07 9.57
C ALA A 180 -2.87 5.68 8.16
N THR A 181 -3.37 4.57 7.63
CA THR A 181 -3.08 4.15 6.24
C THR A 181 -3.61 5.16 5.22
N VAL A 182 -4.82 5.69 5.42
CA VAL A 182 -5.41 6.72 4.54
C VAL A 182 -4.62 8.03 4.61
N SER A 183 -4.30 8.52 5.81
CA SER A 183 -3.45 9.70 6.02
C SER A 183 -2.09 9.53 5.32
N TRP A 184 -1.50 8.35 5.46
CA TRP A 184 -0.23 8.00 4.85
C TRP A 184 -0.30 8.02 3.33
N MET A 185 -1.35 7.44 2.73
CA MET A 185 -1.54 7.51 1.27
C MET A 185 -1.59 8.96 0.79
N ARG A 186 -2.33 9.85 1.50
CA ARG A 186 -2.42 11.28 1.16
C ARG A 186 -1.06 11.96 1.26
N LEU A 187 -0.29 11.67 2.30
CA LEU A 187 1.07 12.19 2.47
C LEU A 187 2.00 11.73 1.34
N CYS A 188 2.02 10.44 1.03
CA CYS A 188 2.85 9.88 -0.04
C CYS A 188 2.48 10.47 -1.40
N LEU A 189 1.18 10.57 -1.71
CA LEU A 189 0.72 11.20 -2.96
C LEU A 189 1.18 12.65 -3.05
N LYS A 190 1.03 13.44 -1.97
CA LYS A 190 1.53 14.82 -1.91
C LYS A 190 3.04 14.90 -2.15
N MET A 191 3.83 14.03 -1.50
CA MET A 191 5.29 14.02 -1.65
C MET A 191 5.73 13.61 -3.06
N LEU A 192 5.03 12.64 -3.65
CA LEU A 192 5.30 12.18 -5.02
C LEU A 192 4.92 13.25 -6.05
N ASP A 193 3.77 13.92 -5.88
CA ASP A 193 3.31 15.00 -6.77
C ASP A 193 4.30 16.18 -6.81
N GLN A 194 4.91 16.51 -5.67
CA GLN A 194 5.92 17.56 -5.56
C GLN A 194 7.31 17.16 -6.08
N MET A 195 7.50 15.90 -6.51
CA MET A 195 8.77 15.41 -7.02
C MET A 195 8.96 15.82 -8.48
N PRO A 196 10.11 16.39 -8.90
CA PRO A 196 10.43 16.58 -10.31
C PRO A 196 10.57 15.24 -11.07
N ASP A 197 10.31 15.23 -12.39
CA ASP A 197 10.36 14.00 -13.20
C ASP A 197 11.74 13.33 -13.16
N GLU A 198 12.82 14.11 -13.19
CA GLU A 198 14.19 13.60 -13.14
C GLU A 198 14.49 12.89 -11.81
N ALA A 199 13.81 13.28 -10.74
CA ALA A 199 13.96 12.66 -9.43
C ALA A 199 13.29 11.28 -9.35
N LEU A 200 12.39 10.92 -10.28
CA LEU A 200 11.80 9.57 -10.32
C LEU A 200 12.87 8.48 -10.49
N PHE A 201 13.96 8.79 -11.21
CA PHE A 201 15.04 7.84 -11.45
C PHE A 201 15.90 7.51 -10.23
N THR A 202 15.82 8.30 -9.16
CA THR A 202 16.75 8.18 -8.00
C THR A 202 16.07 8.31 -6.64
N ARG A 203 14.86 8.87 -6.57
CA ARG A 203 14.21 9.27 -5.32
C ARG A 203 12.79 8.78 -5.15
N ALA A 204 12.15 8.20 -6.17
CA ALA A 204 10.76 7.75 -6.04
C ALA A 204 10.55 6.77 -4.87
N GLY A 205 11.49 5.86 -4.64
CA GLY A 205 11.43 4.94 -3.49
C GLY A 205 11.51 5.62 -2.11
N THR A 206 11.99 6.87 -2.01
CA THR A 206 12.12 7.58 -0.72
C THR A 206 10.78 8.00 -0.13
N ALA A 207 9.81 8.35 -0.98
CA ALA A 207 8.45 8.71 -0.54
C ALA A 207 7.70 7.53 0.09
N LEU A 208 8.14 6.30 -0.21
CA LEU A 208 7.56 5.05 0.29
C LEU A 208 8.20 4.56 1.60
N ARG A 209 9.32 5.17 2.04
CA ARG A 209 10.03 4.74 3.26
C ARG A 209 9.37 5.19 4.55
N TRP A 210 8.50 6.20 4.48
CA TRP A 210 7.79 6.70 5.66
C TRP A 210 6.76 5.67 6.12
N PRO A 211 6.84 5.13 7.34
CA PRO A 211 5.89 4.13 7.81
C PRO A 211 4.51 4.75 8.09
N ALA A 212 3.42 4.11 7.65
CA ALA A 212 2.06 4.61 7.88
C ALA A 212 1.71 4.76 9.38
N LYS A 213 2.32 3.96 10.26
CA LYS A 213 2.13 4.11 11.72
C LYS A 213 2.55 5.47 12.27
N ASN A 214 3.42 6.20 11.58
CA ASN A 214 3.81 7.54 11.99
C ASN A 214 2.64 8.53 11.89
N GLU A 215 1.64 8.22 11.07
CA GLU A 215 0.44 9.04 10.91
C GLU A 215 -0.52 8.95 12.10
N PHE A 216 -0.27 8.07 13.08
CA PHE A 216 -0.96 8.10 14.37
C PHE A 216 -0.92 9.50 15.00
N ALA A 217 0.21 10.21 14.88
CA ALA A 217 0.35 11.58 15.39
C ALA A 217 -0.60 12.60 14.72
N VAL A 218 -1.11 12.29 13.54
CA VAL A 218 -2.09 13.10 12.80
C VAL A 218 -3.50 12.64 13.15
N VAL A 219 -3.78 11.33 13.05
CA VAL A 219 -5.15 10.80 13.18
C VAL A 219 -5.66 10.79 14.62
N ASP A 220 -4.78 10.81 15.62
CA ASP A 220 -5.16 10.87 17.04
C ASP A 220 -5.60 12.28 17.46
N LYS A 221 -5.36 13.29 16.63
CA LYS A 221 -5.72 14.68 16.93
C LYS A 221 -7.13 14.96 16.43
N PRO A 222 -8.02 15.49 17.28
CA PRO A 222 -9.30 16.01 16.83
C PRO A 222 -9.15 17.02 15.69
N THR A 223 -10.00 16.89 14.67
CA THR A 223 -10.07 17.93 13.64
C THR A 223 -10.67 19.20 14.23
N ARG A 224 -10.37 20.36 13.63
CA ARG A 224 -10.96 21.64 14.06
C ARG A 224 -12.50 21.61 14.04
N GLN A 225 -13.08 20.85 13.13
CA GLN A 225 -14.54 20.68 12.99
C GLN A 225 -15.17 19.86 14.13
N LEU A 226 -14.37 19.05 14.82
CA LEU A 226 -14.79 18.24 15.97
C LEU A 226 -14.40 18.86 17.31
N ALA A 227 -13.69 19.99 17.32
CA ALA A 227 -13.25 20.66 18.54
C ALA A 227 -14.45 20.98 19.47
N ASP A 228 -15.56 21.43 18.89
CA ASP A 228 -16.79 21.77 19.63
C ASP A 228 -17.59 20.54 20.06
N GLN A 229 -17.40 19.40 19.39
CA GLN A 229 -18.11 18.15 19.71
C GLN A 229 -17.41 17.32 20.80
N LEU A 230 -16.12 17.59 21.03
CA LEU A 230 -15.28 16.86 21.98
C LEU A 230 -14.99 17.66 23.27
N ALA A 231 -15.42 18.92 23.34
CA ALA A 231 -15.43 19.66 24.58
C ALA A 231 -16.39 18.97 25.58
N PRO A 232 -15.97 18.74 26.84
CA PRO A 232 -16.86 18.14 27.83
C PRO A 232 -18.09 19.03 27.99
N LYS A 233 -19.28 18.48 27.74
CA LYS A 233 -20.55 19.15 28.08
C LYS A 233 -20.51 19.47 29.57
N THR A 234 -20.33 20.73 29.93
CA THR A 234 -20.47 21.20 31.30
C THR A 234 -21.86 20.79 31.77
N ALA A 235 -21.95 19.85 32.71
CA ALA A 235 -23.23 19.47 33.30
C ALA A 235 -23.87 20.73 33.90
N PRO A 236 -25.17 20.99 33.70
CA PRO A 236 -25.81 22.13 34.31
C PRO A 236 -25.74 21.96 35.83
N ALA A 237 -25.16 22.95 36.50
CA ALA A 237 -25.09 22.99 37.95
C ALA A 237 -26.51 22.83 38.52
N SER A 238 -26.72 21.76 39.27
CA SER A 238 -27.94 21.59 40.06
C SER A 238 -27.99 22.73 41.07
N ALA A 239 -28.79 23.76 40.78
CA ALA A 239 -29.14 24.79 41.72
C ALA A 239 -29.88 24.13 42.89
N GLY A 240 -29.16 23.87 43.98
CA GLY A 240 -29.73 23.46 45.25
C GLY A 240 -30.72 24.50 45.71
N LYS A 241 -32.01 24.16 45.68
CA LYS A 241 -33.02 24.90 46.45
C LYS A 241 -32.76 24.61 47.92
N ALA A 242 -32.09 25.53 48.60
CA ALA A 242 -32.04 25.58 50.04
C ALA A 242 -33.46 25.79 50.58
N SER A 243 -33.87 24.87 51.45
CA SER A 243 -35.05 24.96 52.30
C SER A 243 -34.94 26.19 53.20
N SER A 244 -35.89 27.13 53.11
CA SER A 244 -36.09 28.15 54.15
C SER A 244 -37.27 27.73 55.02
N ALA A 245 -36.96 27.28 56.22
CA ALA A 245 -37.91 27.21 57.32
C ALA A 245 -38.09 28.62 57.90
N ALA A 246 -39.34 29.07 57.98
CA ALA A 246 -39.88 29.99 58.96
C ALA A 246 -41.40 29.84 58.96
#